data_AF-A0A8D8XXL3-F1
#
_entry.id   AF-A0A8D8XXL3-F1
#
_cell.length_a   1.000
_cell.length_b   1.000
_cell.length_c   1.000
_cell.angle_alpha   90.00
_cell.angle_beta   90.00
_cell.angle_gamma   90.00
#
_symmetry.space_group_name_H-M   'P 1'
#
loop_
_entity.id
_entity.type
_entity.pdbx_description
1 polymer ?
#
loop_
_entity_poly.entity_id
_entity_poly.type
_entity_poly.pdbx_seq_one_letter_code
_entity_poly.pdbx_strand_id
1 'polypeptide(L)'
;MFTKLNETNLSLQGKNITIFQARDKIKALIKKLDFWIQCVEEDDFSCFPRLNQFLVENEVTATLHQDKIKEHLKSLKSELTKYFPNFTEDSEDAWIRDPFTVEKKNQNRYEQLIMNCYWR
;
A
#
# COMPACT_ATOMS: atom_id res chain seq x y z
N MET A 1 -5.99 -12.60 2.58
CA MET A 1 -4.90 -11.81 3.22
C MET A 1 -3.51 -12.29 2.81
N PHE A 2 -3.03 -13.46 3.28
CA PHE A 2 -1.67 -13.95 3.00
C PHE A 2 -1.35 -14.12 1.51
N THR A 3 -2.30 -14.61 0.71
CA THR A 3 -2.13 -14.69 -0.75
C THR A 3 -1.78 -13.34 -1.35
N LYS A 4 -2.47 -12.28 -0.93
CA LYS A 4 -2.22 -10.95 -1.48
C LYS A 4 -0.89 -10.36 -1.03
N LEU A 5 -0.51 -10.60 0.22
CA LEU A 5 0.80 -10.20 0.72
C LEU A 5 1.92 -10.91 -0.05
N ASN A 6 1.75 -12.20 -0.33
CA ASN A 6 2.67 -12.97 -1.15
C ASN A 6 2.73 -12.47 -2.60
N GLU A 7 1.59 -12.21 -3.23
CA GLU A 7 1.53 -11.59 -4.57
C GLU A 7 2.28 -10.26 -4.61
N THR A 8 2.04 -9.37 -3.64
CA THR A 8 2.75 -8.09 -3.55
C THR A 8 4.25 -8.34 -3.41
N ASN A 9 4.67 -9.21 -2.49
CA ASN A 9 6.08 -9.55 -2.26
C ASN A 9 6.77 -10.09 -3.53
N LEU A 10 6.16 -11.06 -4.22
CA LEU A 10 6.68 -11.57 -5.49
C LEU A 10 6.79 -10.47 -6.54
N SER A 11 5.78 -9.60 -6.61
CA SER A 11 5.79 -8.49 -7.55
C SER A 11 6.85 -7.43 -7.23
N LEU A 12 7.34 -7.36 -5.99
CA LEU A 12 8.43 -6.49 -5.55
C LEU A 12 9.82 -7.12 -5.81
N GLN A 13 9.91 -8.45 -5.94
CA GLN A 13 11.17 -9.15 -6.22
C GLN A 13 11.53 -9.22 -7.72
N GLY A 14 10.70 -8.65 -8.59
CA GLY A 14 10.93 -8.66 -10.04
C GLY A 14 12.13 -7.82 -10.47
N LYS A 15 12.90 -8.30 -11.47
CA LYS A 15 14.12 -7.65 -11.97
C LYS A 15 13.91 -6.26 -12.60
N ASN A 16 12.68 -5.90 -12.95
CA ASN A 16 12.33 -4.66 -13.65
C ASN A 16 11.39 -3.76 -12.81
N ILE A 17 11.56 -3.74 -11.49
CA ILE A 17 10.79 -2.84 -10.62
C ILE A 17 11.58 -1.57 -10.29
N THR A 18 10.97 -0.41 -10.54
CA THR A 18 11.53 0.87 -10.08
C THR A 18 11.10 1.15 -8.64
N ILE A 19 11.84 2.01 -7.93
CA ILE A 19 11.47 2.45 -6.58
C ILE A 19 10.06 3.07 -6.54
N PHE A 20 9.67 3.76 -7.62
CA PHE A 20 8.35 4.34 -7.80
C PHE A 20 7.25 3.28 -7.91
N GLN A 21 7.48 2.22 -8.69
CA GLN A 21 6.54 1.11 -8.79
C GLN A 21 6.44 0.32 -7.48
N ALA A 22 7.56 0.09 -6.80
CA ALA A 22 7.58 -0.53 -5.49
C ALA A 22 6.75 0.29 -4.49
N ARG A 23 6.91 1.62 -4.54
CA ARG A 23 6.13 2.56 -3.74
C ARG A 23 4.64 2.45 -3.97
N ASP A 24 4.22 2.49 -5.21
CA ASP A 24 2.81 2.45 -5.56
C ASP A 24 2.17 1.12 -5.13
N LYS A 25 2.90 0.01 -5.26
CA LYS A 25 2.45 -1.31 -4.81
C LYS A 25 2.29 -1.41 -3.29
N ILE A 26 3.25 -0.90 -2.53
CA ILE A 26 3.17 -0.89 -1.05
C ILE A 26 2.02 0.02 -0.60
N LYS A 27 1.91 1.23 -1.17
CA LYS A 27 0.76 2.12 -0.92
C LYS A 27 -0.57 1.44 -1.24
N ALA A 28 -0.66 0.75 -2.37
CA ALA A 28 -1.88 0.06 -2.78
C ALA A 28 -2.24 -1.07 -1.80
N LEU A 29 -1.24 -1.81 -1.30
CA LEU A 29 -1.45 -2.82 -0.26
C LEU A 29 -1.96 -2.20 1.04
N ILE A 30 -1.37 -1.10 1.50
CA ILE A 30 -1.82 -0.38 2.71
C ILE A 30 -3.27 0.08 2.55
N LYS A 31 -3.63 0.73 1.43
CA LYS A 31 -5.01 1.13 1.15
C LYS A 31 -5.97 -0.06 1.09
N LYS A 32 -5.51 -1.20 0.58
CA LYS A 32 -6.31 -2.43 0.53
C LYS A 32 -6.54 -3.01 1.93
N LEU A 33 -5.57 -2.90 2.84
CA LEU A 33 -5.76 -3.27 4.24
C LEU A 33 -6.81 -2.37 4.92
N ASP A 34 -6.80 -1.07 4.63
CA ASP A 34 -7.85 -0.16 5.12
C ASP A 34 -9.24 -0.57 4.65
N PHE A 35 -9.37 -0.84 3.35
CA PHE A 35 -10.63 -1.35 2.79
C PHE A 35 -11.08 -2.65 3.45
N TRP A 36 -10.17 -3.61 3.67
CA TRP A 36 -10.51 -4.86 4.34
C TRP A 36 -10.91 -4.68 5.80
N ILE A 37 -10.33 -3.72 6.52
CA ILE A 37 -10.76 -3.39 7.88
C ILE A 37 -12.22 -2.93 7.85
N GLN A 38 -12.57 -2.05 6.91
CA GLN A 38 -13.94 -1.57 6.73
C GLN A 38 -14.92 -2.72 6.39
N CYS A 39 -14.57 -3.58 5.43
CA CYS A 39 -15.40 -4.74 5.10
C CYS A 39 -15.67 -5.60 6.34
N VAL A 40 -14.63 -5.88 7.13
CA VAL A 40 -14.80 -6.65 8.36
C VAL A 40 -15.68 -5.91 9.37
N GLU A 41 -15.60 -4.59 9.49
CA GLU A 41 -16.49 -3.77 10.34
C GLU A 41 -17.97 -3.86 9.91
N GLU A 42 -18.22 -4.00 8.62
CA GLU A 42 -19.55 -4.18 8.01
C GLU A 42 -20.03 -5.65 7.98
N ASP A 43 -19.29 -6.57 8.62
CA ASP A 43 -19.53 -8.04 8.60
C ASP A 43 -19.45 -8.65 7.19
N ASP A 44 -18.77 -7.97 6.25
CA ASP A 44 -18.49 -8.45 4.90
C ASP A 44 -17.13 -9.15 4.81
N PHE A 45 -17.16 -10.47 4.60
CA PHE A 45 -15.97 -11.29 4.41
C PHE A 45 -15.68 -11.67 2.96
N SER A 46 -16.39 -11.09 1.98
CA SER A 46 -16.18 -11.31 0.54
C SER A 46 -14.72 -11.12 0.11
N CYS A 47 -14.01 -10.21 0.80
CA CYS A 47 -12.58 -9.94 0.62
C CYS A 47 -11.64 -11.10 1.04
N PHE A 48 -12.16 -12.09 1.75
CA PHE A 48 -11.46 -13.27 2.24
C PHE A 48 -12.16 -14.53 1.72
N PRO A 49 -12.01 -14.90 0.43
CA PRO A 49 -12.84 -15.94 -0.20
C PRO A 49 -12.88 -17.26 0.58
N ARG A 50 -11.74 -17.72 1.11
CA ARG A 50 -11.67 -18.96 1.92
C ARG A 50 -12.41 -18.85 3.25
N LEU A 51 -12.34 -17.69 3.91
CA LEU A 51 -13.08 -17.46 5.17
C LEU A 51 -14.57 -17.32 4.86
N ASN A 52 -14.93 -16.53 3.85
CA ASN A 52 -16.31 -16.36 3.43
C ASN A 52 -16.99 -17.68 3.08
N GLN A 53 -16.31 -18.51 2.29
CA GLN A 53 -16.76 -19.85 1.95
C GLN A 53 -16.99 -20.70 3.21
N PHE A 54 -16.04 -20.70 4.14
CA PHE A 54 -16.17 -21.45 5.39
C PHE A 54 -17.37 -20.98 6.22
N LEU A 55 -17.58 -19.67 6.36
CA LEU A 55 -18.70 -19.11 7.13
C LEU A 55 -20.05 -19.50 6.52
N VAL A 56 -20.16 -19.43 5.19
CA VAL A 56 -21.37 -19.80 4.45
C VAL A 56 -21.64 -21.31 4.55
N GLU A 57 -20.62 -22.15 4.32
CA GLU A 57 -20.76 -23.61 4.32
C GLU A 57 -21.10 -24.18 5.71
N ASN A 58 -20.66 -23.52 6.78
CA ASN A 58 -20.85 -23.99 8.15
C ASN A 58 -21.96 -23.22 8.89
N GLU A 59 -22.63 -22.27 8.24
CA GLU A 59 -23.67 -21.41 8.85
C GLU A 59 -23.20 -20.71 10.14
N VAL A 60 -21.91 -20.32 10.18
CA VAL A 60 -21.27 -19.69 11.35
C VAL A 60 -21.18 -18.18 11.14
N THR A 61 -21.55 -17.40 12.16
CA THR A 61 -21.31 -15.96 12.20
C THR A 61 -19.90 -15.65 12.71
N ALA A 62 -19.20 -14.78 11.99
CA ALA A 62 -17.84 -14.39 12.34
C ALA A 62 -17.75 -13.34 13.46
N THR A 63 -18.88 -12.90 14.01
CA THR A 63 -18.99 -11.85 15.04
C THR A 63 -18.05 -12.08 16.22
N LEU A 64 -17.84 -13.34 16.65
CA LEU A 64 -16.91 -13.66 17.75
C LEU A 64 -15.42 -13.42 17.40
N HIS A 65 -15.07 -13.41 16.12
CA HIS A 65 -13.68 -13.34 15.64
C HIS A 65 -13.38 -12.04 14.87
N GLN A 66 -14.39 -11.22 14.60
CA GLN A 66 -14.29 -9.96 13.87
C GLN A 66 -13.21 -9.04 14.47
N ASP A 67 -13.19 -8.89 15.80
CA ASP A 67 -12.20 -8.04 16.48
C ASP A 67 -10.77 -8.55 16.30
N LYS A 68 -10.54 -9.87 16.39
CA LYS A 68 -9.22 -10.47 16.17
C LYS A 68 -8.74 -10.28 14.73
N ILE A 69 -9.65 -10.40 13.76
CA ILE A 69 -9.33 -10.17 12.34
C ILE A 69 -8.97 -8.70 12.10
N LYS A 70 -9.76 -7.76 12.64
CA LYS A 70 -9.48 -6.32 12.57
C LYS A 70 -8.16 -5.97 13.22
N GLU A 71 -7.88 -6.50 14.40
CA GLU A 71 -6.62 -6.28 15.12
C GLU A 71 -5.43 -6.76 14.29
N HIS A 72 -5.52 -7.96 13.70
CA HIS A 72 -4.46 -8.48 12.85
C HIS A 72 -4.22 -7.61 11.60
N LEU A 73 -5.29 -7.15 10.93
CA LEU A 73 -5.19 -6.22 9.79
C LEU A 73 -4.56 -4.89 10.19
N LYS A 74 -4.96 -4.31 11.32
CA LYS A 74 -4.42 -3.06 11.86
C LYS A 74 -2.94 -3.22 12.21
N SER A 75 -2.56 -4.31 12.86
CA SER A 75 -1.17 -4.64 13.16
C SER A 75 -0.33 -4.76 11.90
N LEU A 76 -0.79 -5.51 10.89
CA LEU A 76 -0.06 -5.64 9.63
C LEU A 76 0.09 -4.29 8.91
N LYS A 77 -0.95 -3.47 8.88
CA LYS A 77 -0.89 -2.12 8.32
C LYS A 77 0.15 -1.27 9.04
N SER A 78 0.14 -1.30 10.37
CA SER A 78 1.09 -0.56 11.21
C SER A 78 2.52 -0.96 10.91
N GLU A 79 2.80 -2.28 10.87
CA GLU A 79 4.13 -2.79 10.54
C GLU A 79 4.56 -2.37 9.13
N LEU A 80 3.71 -2.53 8.11
CA LEU A 80 4.04 -2.09 6.75
C LEU A 80 4.33 -0.59 6.68
N THR A 81 3.56 0.24 7.38
CA THR A 81 3.77 1.69 7.40
C THR A 81 5.09 2.03 8.10
N LYS A 82 5.41 1.33 9.19
CA LYS A 82 6.65 1.48 9.95
C LYS A 82 7.88 1.07 9.15
N TYR A 83 7.81 -0.02 8.38
CA TYR A 83 8.91 -0.46 7.52
C TYR A 83 9.10 0.45 6.30
N PHE A 84 8.07 1.18 5.88
CA PHE A 84 8.07 1.98 4.66
C PHE A 84 7.57 3.43 4.90
N PRO A 85 8.26 4.23 5.74
CA PRO A 85 7.78 5.56 6.15
C PRO A 85 7.74 6.57 5.00
N ASN A 86 8.79 6.62 4.17
CA ASN A 86 8.89 7.55 3.04
C ASN A 86 7.93 7.20 1.89
N PHE A 87 7.26 6.05 1.99
CA PHE A 87 6.37 5.59 0.94
C PHE A 87 4.99 6.23 1.05
N THR A 88 4.63 6.90 2.15
CA THR A 88 3.29 7.51 2.34
C THR A 88 3.23 9.01 2.02
N GLU A 89 4.34 9.75 2.01
CA GLU A 89 4.37 11.21 1.79
C GLU A 89 4.63 11.61 0.33
N ASP A 90 3.60 12.04 -0.38
CA ASP A 90 3.75 12.57 -1.74
C ASP A 90 4.21 14.03 -1.68
N SER A 91 5.44 14.35 -2.11
CA SER A 91 5.72 15.71 -2.63
C SER A 91 7.13 15.94 -3.17
N GLU A 92 8.18 15.27 -2.68
CA GLU A 92 9.55 15.69 -3.06
C GLU A 92 9.99 15.20 -4.45
N ASP A 93 9.63 13.97 -4.84
CA ASP A 93 10.10 13.33 -6.08
C ASP A 93 9.07 13.35 -7.21
N ALA A 94 7.97 14.09 -7.07
CA ALA A 94 6.90 14.13 -8.06
C ALA A 94 7.41 14.55 -9.45
N TRP A 95 8.36 15.49 -9.48
CA TRP A 95 9.03 15.96 -10.70
C TRP A 95 9.82 14.86 -11.43
N ILE A 96 10.31 13.84 -10.72
CA ILE A 96 11.04 12.72 -11.33
C ILE A 96 10.06 11.81 -12.09
N ARG A 97 8.82 11.69 -11.60
CA ARG A 97 7.77 10.93 -12.27
C ARG A 97 7.17 11.68 -13.44
N ASP A 98 6.92 12.98 -13.26
CA ASP A 98 6.43 13.85 -14.31
C ASP A 98 7.02 15.27 -14.17
N PRO A 99 8.08 15.58 -14.95
CA PRO A 99 8.79 16.85 -14.85
C PRO A 99 7.96 18.05 -15.34
N PHE A 100 6.81 17.82 -15.99
CA PHE A 100 5.98 18.88 -16.55
C PHE A 100 4.76 19.22 -15.67
N THR A 101 4.52 18.47 -14.60
CA THR A 101 3.36 18.67 -13.70
C THR A 101 3.65 19.56 -12.49
N VAL A 102 4.89 20.00 -12.31
CA VAL A 102 5.29 20.84 -11.18
C VAL A 102 4.89 22.29 -11.43
N GLU A 103 4.08 22.88 -10.53
CA GLU A 103 3.77 24.31 -10.60
C GLU A 103 5.03 25.18 -10.50
N LYS A 104 5.07 26.28 -11.26
CA LYS A 104 6.22 27.20 -11.45
C LYS A 104 6.94 27.66 -10.16
N LYS A 105 6.32 27.57 -8.97
CA LYS A 105 6.92 27.96 -7.70
C LYS A 105 8.16 27.13 -7.31
N ASN A 106 8.29 25.90 -7.80
CA ASN A 106 9.41 25.03 -7.46
C ASN A 106 10.48 24.90 -8.56
N GLN A 107 10.26 25.52 -9.72
CA GLN A 107 11.12 25.37 -10.91
C GLN A 107 12.57 25.80 -10.65
N ASN A 108 12.78 26.91 -9.93
CA ASN A 108 14.12 27.39 -9.56
C ASN A 108 14.90 26.42 -8.63
N ARG A 109 14.21 25.68 -7.75
CA ARG A 109 14.86 24.73 -6.83
C ARG A 109 15.26 23.45 -7.57
N TYR A 110 14.43 22.97 -8.49
CA TYR A 110 14.75 21.78 -9.29
C TYR A 110 15.82 22.05 -10.34
N GLU A 111 15.85 23.25 -10.94
CA GLU A 111 16.93 23.66 -11.85
C GLU A 111 18.30 23.66 -11.14
N GLN A 112 18.37 24.13 -9.88
CA GLN A 112 19.60 24.06 -9.08
C GLN A 112 20.02 22.61 -8.74
N LEU A 113 19.06 21.73 -8.42
CA LEU A 113 19.34 20.32 -8.13
C LEU A 113 19.84 19.58 -9.38
N ILE A 114 19.21 19.82 -10.54
CA ILE A 114 19.63 19.24 -11.83
C ILE A 114 21.05 19.73 -12.18
N MET A 115 21.35 21.02 -12.03
CA MET A 115 22.69 21.56 -12.27
C MET A 115 23.75 20.91 -11.37
N ASN A 116 23.45 20.67 -10.08
CA ASN A 116 24.37 20.04 -9.13
C ASN A 116 24.58 18.54 -9.38
N CYS A 117 23.61 17.84 -9.98
CA CYS A 117 23.74 16.42 -10.30
C CYS A 117 24.45 16.16 -11.65
N TYR A 118 24.39 17.09 -12.61
CA TYR A 118 24.91 16.89 -13.96
C TYR A 118 26.24 17.58 -14.28
N TRP A 119 26.69 18.55 -13.46
CA TRP A 119 28.00 19.20 -13.63
C TRP A 119 28.98 18.82 -12.51
N ARG A 120 29.39 17.55 -12.50
CA ARG A 120 30.52 17.09 -11.71
C ARG A 120 31.49 16.26 -12.54
#